data_AF-A0A9E2UG16-F1
#
_entry.id   AF-A0A9E2UG16-F1
#
_cell.length_a   1.000
_cell.length_b   1.000
_cell.length_c   1.000
_cell.angle_alpha   90.00
_cell.angle_beta   90.00
_cell.angle_gamma   90.00
#
_symmetry.space_group_name_H-M   'P 1'
#
loop_
_entity.id
_entity.type
_entity.pdbx_description
1 polymer ?
#
loop_
_entity_poly.entity_id
_entity_poly.type
_entity_poly.pdbx_seq_one_letter_code
_entity_poly.pdbx_strand_id
1 'polypeptide(L)'
;MPSYRVCFMNEIPRNDKLFRCCQRSITIRSAPSAEDAVEVAKKQFAEIEGIRDWRIHAGLIEVKTIDFEAEPGIPSLKHRA
;
A
#
# COMPACT_ATOMS: atom_id res chain seq x y z
N MET A 1 3.63 16.82 9.76
CA MET A 1 4.37 15.71 9.13
C MET A 1 3.49 15.14 8.04
N PRO A 2 4.01 14.89 6.84
CA PRO A 2 3.25 14.34 5.72
C PRO A 2 2.67 12.95 6.04
N SER A 3 1.59 12.61 5.33
CA SER A 3 1.05 11.27 5.29
C SER A 3 1.54 10.53 4.05
N TYR A 4 1.71 9.23 4.17
CA TYR A 4 2.18 8.36 3.10
C TYR A 4 1.30 7.12 2.96
N ARG A 5 1.08 6.70 1.74
CA ARG A 5 0.54 5.39 1.40
C ARG A 5 1.67 4.53 0.86
N VAL A 6 1.93 3.42 1.54
CA VAL A 6 2.94 2.43 1.17
C VAL A 6 2.23 1.20 0.63
N CYS A 7 2.48 0.84 -0.62
CA CYS A 7 1.91 -0.31 -1.29
C CYS A 7 2.98 -1.41 -1.44
N PHE A 8 2.68 -2.58 -0.88
CA PHE A 8 3.47 -3.79 -1.01
C PHE A 8 2.98 -4.55 -2.24
N MET A 9 3.81 -4.58 -3.26
CA MET A 9 3.49 -5.12 -4.57
C MET A 9 4.20 -6.45 -4.78
N ASN A 10 3.55 -7.35 -5.51
CA ASN A 10 4.16 -8.56 -6.03
C ASN A 10 3.95 -8.65 -7.54
N GLU A 11 4.85 -9.36 -8.20
CA GLU A 11 4.82 -9.57 -9.64
C GLU A 11 4.53 -11.03 -9.91
N ILE A 12 3.37 -11.30 -10.48
CA ILE A 12 2.92 -12.66 -10.76
C ILE A 12 3.05 -12.88 -12.26
N PRO A 13 3.97 -13.75 -12.72
CA PRO A 13 4.01 -14.14 -14.11
C PRO A 13 2.79 -15.03 -14.42
N ARG A 14 2.05 -14.66 -15.47
CA ARG A 14 0.93 -15.43 -16.01
C ARG A 14 1.05 -15.40 -17.53
N ASN A 15 1.39 -16.55 -18.12
CA ASN A 15 1.77 -16.68 -19.53
C ASN A 15 2.94 -15.74 -19.86
N ASP A 16 2.90 -15.07 -21.02
CA ASP A 16 3.93 -14.12 -21.46
C ASP A 16 3.77 -12.70 -20.86
N LYS A 17 3.03 -12.57 -19.76
CA LYS A 17 2.75 -11.28 -19.11
C LYS A 17 3.08 -11.31 -17.62
N LEU A 18 3.67 -10.21 -17.15
CA LEU A 18 3.89 -9.92 -15.74
C LEU A 18 2.75 -9.04 -15.22
N PHE A 19 2.07 -9.49 -14.17
CA PHE A 19 1.01 -8.74 -13.51
C PHE A 19 1.52 -8.18 -12.19
N ARG A 20 1.43 -6.86 -12.03
CA ARG A 20 1.71 -6.18 -10.76
C ARG A 20 0.46 -6.23 -9.89
N CYS A 21 0.54 -6.94 -8.77
CA CYS A 21 -0.55 -7.12 -7.82
C CYS A 21 -0.21 -6.42 -6.51
N CYS A 22 -1.09 -5.55 -6.03
CA CYS A 22 -0.98 -4.98 -4.69
C CYS A 22 -1.41 -6.03 -3.67
N GLN A 23 -0.47 -6.52 -2.86
CA GLN A 23 -0.73 -7.45 -1.78
C GLN A 23 -1.39 -6.72 -0.61
N ARG A 24 -0.85 -5.55 -0.27
CA ARG A 24 -1.37 -4.71 0.81
C ARG A 24 -1.00 -3.26 0.59
N SER A 25 -1.88 -2.35 1.01
CA SER A 25 -1.52 -0.94 1.17
C SER A 25 -1.68 -0.51 2.62
N ILE A 26 -0.66 0.15 3.16
CA ILE A 26 -0.62 0.66 4.54
C ILE A 26 -0.51 2.18 4.49
N THR A 27 -1.36 2.85 5.26
CA THR A 27 -1.37 4.31 5.38
C THR A 27 -0.64 4.73 6.65
N ILE A 28 0.45 5.47 6.49
CA ILE A 28 1.21 6.10 7.56
C ILE A 28 0.77 7.56 7.65
N ARG A 29 0.01 7.89 8.70
CA ARG A 29 -0.59 9.23 8.85
C ARG A 29 0.41 10.34 9.21
N SER A 30 1.59 9.96 9.70
CA SER A 30 2.60 10.92 10.13
C SER A 30 3.97 10.26 10.09
N ALA A 31 4.82 10.69 9.17
CA ALA A 31 6.24 10.32 9.14
C ALA A 31 7.10 11.53 8.73
N PRO A 32 8.37 11.60 9.17
CA PRO A 32 9.27 12.70 8.81
C PRO A 32 9.68 12.64 7.34
N SER A 33 9.80 11.44 6.80
CA SER A 33 10.22 11.15 5.43
C SER A 33 9.47 9.95 4.84
N ALA A 34 9.59 9.75 3.53
CA ALA A 34 9.02 8.60 2.84
C ALA A 34 9.73 7.31 3.26
N GLU A 35 11.05 7.38 3.49
CA GLU A 35 11.89 6.28 3.95
C GLU A 35 11.44 5.80 5.33
N ASP A 36 11.21 6.73 6.25
CA ASP A 36 10.68 6.42 7.59
C ASP A 36 9.29 5.77 7.50
N ALA A 37 8.42 6.30 6.63
CA ALA A 37 7.10 5.71 6.41
C ALA A 37 7.19 4.27 5.88
N VAL A 38 8.14 4.00 4.99
CA VAL A 38 8.40 2.66 4.47
C VAL A 38 8.90 1.73 5.57
N GLU A 39 9.84 2.16 6.42
CA GLU A 39 10.33 1.33 7.53
C GLU A 39 9.23 0.99 8.55
N VAL A 40 8.37 1.95 8.88
CA VAL A 40 7.19 1.69 9.73
C VAL A 40 6.22 0.74 9.03
N ALA A 41 5.94 0.96 7.74
CA ALA A 41 5.02 0.12 6.98
C ALA A 41 5.54 -1.32 6.84
N LYS A 42 6.86 -1.55 6.69
CA LYS A 42 7.44 -2.91 6.63
C LYS A 42 7.16 -3.70 7.91
N LYS A 43 7.33 -3.07 9.07
CA LYS A 43 7.04 -3.68 10.38
C LYS A 43 5.56 -4.00 10.50
N GLN A 44 4.68 -3.04 10.18
CA GLN A 44 3.23 -3.25 10.22
C GLN A 44 2.78 -4.34 9.25
N PHE A 45 3.34 -4.41 8.05
CA PHE A 45 3.04 -5.47 7.09
C PHE A 45 3.41 -6.84 7.64
N ALA A 46 4.62 -6.97 8.19
CA ALA A 46 5.09 -8.23 8.77
C ALA A 46 4.18 -8.69 9.93
N GLU A 47 3.79 -7.76 10.81
CA GLU A 47 2.84 -8.02 11.90
C GLU A 47 1.45 -8.43 11.41
N ILE A 48 0.89 -7.71 10.44
CA ILE A 48 -0.45 -7.96 9.88
C ILE A 48 -0.51 -9.31 9.15
N GLU A 49 0.52 -9.65 8.39
CA GLU A 49 0.59 -10.90 7.64
C GLU A 49 1.09 -12.08 8.51
N GLY A 50 1.50 -11.84 9.75
CA GLY A 50 2.02 -12.88 10.65
C GLY A 50 3.34 -13.49 10.19
N ILE A 51 4.18 -12.70 9.50
CA ILE A 51 5.46 -13.11 8.93
C ILE A 51 6.61 -12.34 9.55
N ARG A 52 7.84 -12.86 9.42
CA ARG A 52 9.03 -12.20 9.97
C ARG A 52 9.60 -11.11 9.07
N ASP A 53 9.45 -11.27 7.77
CA ASP A 53 9.97 -10.35 6.76
C ASP A 53 8.90 -10.14 5.69
N TRP A 54 8.60 -8.87 5.40
CA TRP A 54 7.63 -8.47 4.38
C TRP A 54 7.97 -9.04 2.99
N ARG A 55 9.26 -9.30 2.72
CA ARG A 55 9.76 -9.85 1.46
C ARG A 55 9.21 -11.25 1.13
N ILE A 56 8.65 -11.95 2.12
CA ILE A 56 8.03 -13.27 1.91
C ILE A 56 6.78 -13.14 1.03
N HIS A 57 6.03 -12.05 1.15
CA HIS A 57 4.76 -11.87 0.43
C HIS A 57 4.81 -10.81 -0.67
N ALA A 58 5.77 -9.88 -0.64
CA ALA A 58 5.90 -8.81 -1.62
C ALA A 58 7.34 -8.66 -2.12
N GLY A 59 7.51 -8.37 -3.41
CA GLY A 59 8.82 -8.17 -4.04
C GLY A 59 9.19 -6.71 -4.21
N LEU A 60 8.20 -5.80 -4.18
CA LEU A 60 8.37 -4.39 -4.49
C LEU A 60 7.59 -3.53 -3.51
N ILE A 61 8.08 -2.31 -3.26
CA ILE A 61 7.39 -1.30 -2.47
C ILE A 61 7.22 -0.05 -3.34
N GLU A 62 6.00 0.48 -3.36
CA GLU A 62 5.71 1.80 -3.91
C GLU A 62 5.24 2.72 -2.79
N VAL A 63 5.77 3.95 -2.75
CA VAL A 63 5.37 4.97 -1.77
C VAL A 63 4.79 6.18 -2.48
N LYS A 64 3.67 6.68 -1.94
CA LYS A 64 3.02 7.91 -2.42
C LYS A 64 2.74 8.81 -1.22
N THR A 65 3.09 10.08 -1.32
CA THR A 65 2.58 11.08 -0.39
C THR A 65 1.08 11.24 -0.62
N ILE A 66 0.31 11.32 0.46
CA ILE A 66 -1.13 11.54 0.43
C ILE A 66 -1.42 12.82 1.18
N ASP A 67 -1.95 13.79 0.46
CA ASP A 67 -2.60 14.94 1.08
C ASP A 67 -4.03 14.51 1.42
N PHE A 68 -4.36 14.51 2.70
CA PHE A 68 -5.76 14.41 3.13
C PHE A 68 -6.47 15.73 2.82
N GLU A 69 -6.60 16.09 1.53
CA GLU A 69 -7.68 16.98 1.14
C GLU A 69 -8.97 16.18 1.33
N ALA A 70 -9.85 16.64 2.22
CA ALA A 70 -11.12 16.00 2.49
C ALA A 70 -11.86 15.79 1.16
N GLU A 71 -12.03 14.53 0.72
CA GLU A 71 -12.74 14.25 -0.52
C GLU A 71 -14.17 14.83 -0.45
N PRO A 72 -14.58 15.70 -1.40
CA PRO A 72 -15.97 16.01 -1.58
C PRO A 72 -16.68 14.82 -2.24
N GLY A 73 -17.44 14.06 -1.44
CA GLY A 73 -18.61 13.31 -1.89
C GLY A 73 -18.40 12.14 -2.86
N ILE A 74 -18.35 10.92 -2.32
CA ILE A 74 -18.61 9.70 -3.10
C ILE A 74 -20.05 9.79 -3.68
N PRO A 75 -20.27 9.72 -5.01
CA PRO A 75 -21.61 9.50 -5.53
C PRO A 75 -21.98 8.03 -5.31
N SER A 76 -23.03 7.80 -4.52
CA SER A 76 -23.69 6.50 -4.36
C SER A 76 -23.86 5.79 -5.71
N LEU A 77 -23.21 4.63 -5.84
CA LEU A 77 -23.51 3.67 -6.89
C LEU A 77 -25.00 3.28 -6.78
N LYS A 78 -25.80 3.80 -7.70
CA LYS A 78 -27.17 3.31 -7.89
C LYS A 78 -27.05 1.95 -8.55
N HIS A 79 -27.34 0.89 -7.81
CA HIS A 79 -27.63 -0.42 -8.39
C HIS A 79 -28.76 -0.24 -9.41
N ARG A 80 -28.46 -0.53 -10.69
CA ARG A 80 -29.48 -0.66 -11.71
C ARG A 80 -29.85 -2.14 -11.77
N ALA A 81 -31.14 -2.39 -11.51
CA ALA A 81 -31.82 -3.68 -11.61
C ALA A 81 -31.77 -4.24 -13.04
#